data_AF-A0AAC9AP45-F1
#
_entry.id   AF-A0AAC9AP45-F1
#
_cell.length_a   1.000
_cell.length_b   1.000
_cell.length_c   1.000
_cell.angle_alpha   90.00
_cell.angle_beta   90.00
_cell.angle_gamma   90.00
#
_symmetry.space_group_name_H-M   'P 1'
#
loop_
_entity.id
_entity.type
_entity.pdbx_description
1 polymer ?
#
loop_
_entity_poly.entity_id
_entity_poly.type
_entity_poly.pdbx_seq_one_letter_code
_entity_poly.pdbx_strand_id
1 'polypeptide(L)'
;MGEFRLHAISIDEVRDIFGAEDDLAERLRGCARAGFSVPSPRRRGLWSRLVPLTRTDPDAPVLPPGFPTPGDVEDLLAGRYVPPEHLSRCWRVLDLWLAELAWGTTSLSLGPDEIDDLEFDLARAGLPAELSLRRLLAGDPQIPLRPAPDMRTGYSRSSHVAATHEALSTVAGRVDERHTGLVEQLVDFLARFCEWSEEAPGAGRPAPDLLVVWHASPATLA
;
A
#
# COMPACT_ATOMS: atom_id res chain seq x y z
N MET A 1 10.08 11.70 -6.82
CA MET A 1 9.12 11.22 -7.83
C MET A 1 8.02 10.49 -7.09
N GLY A 2 6.76 10.78 -7.39
CA GLY A 2 5.63 10.12 -6.75
C GLY A 2 5.54 8.65 -7.12
N GLU A 3 4.64 7.93 -6.46
CA GLU A 3 4.43 6.51 -6.68
C GLU A 3 2.94 6.21 -6.78
N PHE A 4 2.58 5.43 -7.79
CA PHE A 4 1.26 4.85 -7.97
C PHE A 4 1.38 3.34 -7.79
N ARG A 5 0.98 2.84 -6.63
CA ARG A 5 1.11 1.45 -6.22
C ARG A 5 -0.22 0.73 -6.32
N LEU A 6 -0.18 -0.47 -6.89
CA LEU A 6 -1.32 -1.34 -7.13
C LEU A 6 -1.14 -2.63 -6.33
N HIS A 7 -2.12 -3.00 -5.52
CA HIS A 7 -2.16 -4.28 -4.80
C HIS A 7 -3.38 -5.09 -5.25
N ALA A 8 -3.14 -6.31 -5.72
CA ALA A 8 -4.20 -7.28 -6.02
C ALA A 8 -4.58 -8.03 -4.74
N ILE A 9 -5.64 -7.59 -4.07
CA ILE A 9 -6.07 -8.11 -2.76
C ILE A 9 -7.57 -7.91 -2.59
N SER A 10 -8.27 -8.85 -1.95
CA SER A 10 -9.68 -8.63 -1.64
C SER A 10 -9.83 -7.47 -0.65
N ILE A 11 -10.80 -6.59 -0.87
CA ILE A 11 -11.04 -5.49 0.08
C ILE A 11 -11.44 -5.98 1.46
N ASP A 12 -12.08 -7.14 1.54
CA ASP A 12 -12.47 -7.73 2.82
C ASP A 12 -11.22 -8.16 3.60
N GLU A 13 -10.20 -8.72 2.93
CA GLU A 13 -8.91 -9.03 3.56
C GLU A 13 -8.19 -7.79 4.08
N VAL A 14 -8.34 -6.64 3.40
CA VAL A 14 -7.80 -5.35 3.88
C VAL A 14 -8.57 -4.85 5.10
N ARG A 15 -9.91 -4.99 5.09
CA ARG A 15 -10.78 -4.52 6.17
C ARG A 15 -10.64 -5.35 7.43
N ASP A 16 -10.41 -6.65 7.30
CA ASP A 16 -10.26 -7.60 8.42
C ASP A 16 -9.07 -7.28 9.33
N ILE A 17 -8.11 -6.48 8.86
CA ILE A 17 -6.98 -5.99 9.67
C ILE A 17 -7.45 -5.13 10.83
N PHE A 18 -8.50 -4.34 10.61
CA PHE A 18 -8.97 -3.33 11.55
C PHE A 18 -10.02 -3.94 12.49
N GLY A 19 -9.59 -4.26 13.72
CA GLY A 19 -10.37 -5.11 14.62
C GLY A 19 -10.13 -6.60 14.39
N ALA A 20 -8.96 -6.97 13.85
CA ALA A 20 -8.57 -8.33 13.54
C ALA A 20 -8.69 -9.29 14.73
N GLU A 21 -9.03 -10.55 14.43
CA GLU A 21 -8.95 -11.65 15.39
C GLU A 21 -7.50 -11.90 15.85
N ASP A 22 -7.33 -12.54 17.02
CA ASP A 22 -6.04 -12.70 17.69
C ASP A 22 -4.94 -13.32 16.79
N ASP A 23 -5.31 -14.32 15.98
CA ASP A 23 -4.38 -15.00 15.08
C ASP A 23 -3.87 -14.07 13.96
N LEU A 24 -4.76 -13.29 13.35
CA LEU A 24 -4.40 -12.31 12.32
C LEU A 24 -3.60 -11.15 12.93
N ALA A 25 -4.00 -10.71 14.13
CA ALA A 25 -3.31 -9.68 14.88
C ALA A 25 -1.86 -10.07 15.21
N GLU A 26 -1.63 -11.30 15.69
CA GLU A 26 -0.26 -11.76 16.00
C GLU A 26 0.58 -11.92 14.73
N ARG A 27 -0.02 -12.33 13.60
CA ARG A 27 0.68 -12.35 12.30
C ARG A 27 1.13 -10.96 11.87
N LEU A 28 0.26 -9.95 11.98
CA LEU A 28 0.64 -8.57 11.66
C LEU A 28 1.75 -8.07 12.60
N ARG A 29 1.67 -8.35 13.90
CA ARG A 29 2.73 -8.01 14.87
C ARG A 29 4.05 -8.69 14.50
N GLY A 30 4.02 -9.96 14.13
CA GLY A 30 5.19 -10.71 13.68
C GLY A 30 5.82 -10.09 12.42
N CYS A 31 4.99 -9.79 11.43
CA CYS A 31 5.41 -9.12 10.18
C CYS A 31 6.04 -7.75 10.48
N ALA A 32 5.39 -6.91 11.28
CA ALA A 32 5.90 -5.60 11.66
C ALA A 32 7.21 -5.67 12.47
N ARG A 33 7.34 -6.64 13.39
CA ARG A 33 8.60 -6.89 14.11
C ARG A 33 9.73 -7.27 13.16
N ALA A 34 9.45 -8.10 12.16
CA ALA A 34 10.44 -8.51 11.16
C ALA A 34 10.83 -7.34 10.23
N GLY A 35 9.86 -6.58 9.74
CA GLY A 35 10.09 -5.48 8.79
C GLY A 35 10.64 -4.19 9.42
N PHE A 36 10.24 -3.88 10.66
CA PHE A 36 10.61 -2.66 11.39
C PHE A 36 11.46 -2.96 12.63
N SER A 37 12.34 -3.95 12.55
CA SER A 37 13.23 -4.31 13.66
C SER A 37 14.08 -3.12 14.09
N VAL A 38 13.86 -2.66 15.33
CA VAL A 38 14.74 -1.70 16.01
C VAL A 38 15.99 -2.44 16.49
N PRO A 39 17.20 -1.93 16.24
CA PRO A 39 18.40 -2.52 16.83
C PRO A 39 18.26 -2.59 18.34
N SER A 40 18.35 -3.79 18.92
CA SER A 40 18.23 -3.95 20.38
C SER A 40 19.34 -3.15 21.09
N PRO A 41 19.02 -2.37 22.14
CA PRO A 41 20.05 -1.74 22.95
C PRO A 41 20.99 -2.82 23.52
N ARG A 42 22.29 -2.58 23.47
CA ARG A 42 23.31 -3.51 23.98
C ARG A 42 23.03 -3.79 25.46
N ARG A 43 22.87 -5.06 25.84
CA ARG A 43 22.60 -5.47 27.23
C ARG A 43 23.66 -4.88 28.18
N ARG A 44 23.25 -3.98 29.07
CA ARG A 44 24.12 -3.43 30.14
C ARG A 44 24.18 -4.37 31.34
N GLY A 45 25.34 -4.43 31.98
CA GLY A 45 25.58 -5.22 33.19
C GLY A 45 24.81 -4.71 34.42
N LEU A 46 24.83 -5.51 35.50
CA LEU A 46 24.05 -5.33 36.73
C LEU A 46 24.22 -3.96 37.45
N TRP A 47 25.26 -3.19 37.12
CA TRP A 47 25.55 -1.86 37.66
C TRP A 47 24.69 -0.74 37.05
N SER A 48 24.05 -0.97 35.89
CA SER A 48 23.16 -0.01 35.24
C SER A 48 21.79 0.15 35.93
N ARG A 49 21.45 -0.76 36.85
CA ARG A 49 20.20 -0.74 37.65
C ARG A 49 20.19 0.29 38.78
N LEU A 50 21.30 1.02 38.97
CA LEU A 50 21.45 2.08 39.98
C LEU A 50 21.23 3.48 39.38
N VAL A 51 20.87 3.59 38.10
CA VAL A 51 20.61 4.87 37.44
C VAL A 51 19.15 5.29 37.69
N PRO A 52 18.88 6.55 38.07
CA PRO A 52 17.52 7.04 38.31
C PRO A 52 16.60 6.83 37.11
N LEU A 53 15.37 6.36 37.35
CA LEU A 53 14.32 6.12 36.33
C LEU A 53 13.93 7.38 35.52
N THR A 54 14.40 8.56 35.91
CA THR A 54 14.17 9.85 35.23
C THR A 54 15.22 10.17 34.15
N ARG A 55 16.27 9.36 34.01
CA ARG A 55 17.36 9.63 33.08
C ARG A 55 17.14 8.84 31.79
N THR A 56 16.80 9.55 30.71
CA THR A 56 16.76 9.01 29.34
C THR A 56 18.04 8.24 29.07
N ASP A 57 17.92 6.96 28.69
CA ASP A 57 19.08 6.11 28.43
C ASP A 57 19.87 6.67 27.23
N PRO A 58 21.13 7.10 27.42
CA PRO A 58 21.94 7.63 26.31
C PRO A 58 22.26 6.59 25.23
N ASP A 59 22.08 5.29 25.50
CA ASP A 59 22.28 4.19 24.54
C ASP A 59 20.95 3.67 23.95
N ALA A 60 19.81 4.32 24.25
CA ALA A 60 18.55 3.98 23.59
C ALA A 60 18.70 4.21 22.07
N PRO A 61 18.36 3.23 21.21
CA PRO A 61 18.41 3.42 19.78
C PRO A 61 17.46 4.57 19.39
N VAL A 62 18.04 5.64 18.84
CA VAL A 62 17.26 6.74 18.26
C VAL A 62 16.67 6.24 16.97
N LEU A 63 15.34 6.08 16.94
CA LEU A 63 14.63 5.73 15.73
C LEU A 63 14.67 6.91 14.74
N PRO A 64 14.85 6.65 13.43
CA PRO A 64 14.63 7.67 12.42
C PRO A 64 13.24 8.29 12.57
N PRO A 65 13.09 9.61 12.33
CA PRO A 65 11.78 10.22 12.20
C PRO A 65 10.91 9.44 11.19
N GLY A 66 9.65 9.18 11.52
CA GLY A 66 8.75 8.43 10.65
C GLY A 66 8.89 6.90 10.70
N PHE A 67 9.80 6.35 11.52
CA PHE A 67 9.92 4.90 11.68
C PHE A 67 8.73 4.32 12.49
N PRO A 68 8.02 3.30 11.98
CA PRO A 68 6.90 2.70 12.70
C PRO A 68 7.29 2.10 14.05
N THR A 69 6.38 2.21 15.02
CA THR A 69 6.53 1.69 16.37
C THR A 69 5.50 0.59 16.65
N PRO A 70 5.69 -0.23 17.69
CA PRO A 70 4.65 -1.18 18.11
C PRO A 70 3.30 -0.52 18.40
N GLY A 71 3.29 0.74 18.85
CA GLY A 71 2.06 1.50 19.09
C GLY A 71 1.26 1.75 17.80
N ASP A 72 1.94 2.03 16.68
CA ASP A 72 1.27 2.23 15.38
C ASP A 72 0.60 0.92 14.89
N VAL A 73 1.19 -0.24 15.21
CA VAL A 73 0.58 -1.56 14.92
C VAL A 73 -0.70 -1.75 15.75
N GLU A 74 -0.66 -1.43 17.04
CA GLU A 74 -1.85 -1.54 17.90
C GLU A 74 -2.93 -0.51 17.58
N ASP A 75 -2.55 0.66 17.04
CA ASP A 75 -3.49 1.66 16.52
C ASP A 75 -4.29 1.08 15.33
N LEU A 76 -3.61 0.43 14.37
CA LEU A 76 -4.24 -0.24 13.23
C LEU A 76 -5.16 -1.38 13.68
N LEU A 77 -4.65 -2.29 14.50
CA LEU A 77 -5.39 -3.47 14.96
C LEU A 77 -6.65 -3.11 15.75
N ALA A 78 -6.63 -2.00 16.48
CA ALA A 78 -7.81 -1.54 17.21
C ALA A 78 -8.86 -0.85 16.33
N GLY A 79 -8.56 -0.58 15.05
CA GLY A 79 -9.47 0.12 14.14
C GLY A 79 -9.89 1.52 14.62
N ARG A 80 -9.08 2.13 15.48
CA ARG A 80 -9.40 3.40 16.14
C ARG A 80 -8.86 4.58 15.35
N TYR A 81 -9.32 5.78 15.71
CA TYR A 81 -8.83 7.01 15.10
C TYR A 81 -7.30 7.15 15.23
N VAL A 82 -6.61 7.28 14.09
CA VAL A 82 -5.18 7.55 14.02
C VAL A 82 -4.94 9.07 13.87
N PRO A 83 -4.16 9.69 14.78
CA PRO A 83 -3.78 11.10 14.66
C PRO A 83 -2.98 11.39 13.37
N PRO A 84 -3.10 12.59 12.77
CA PRO A 84 -2.41 12.95 11.52
C PRO A 84 -0.90 12.65 11.50
N GLU A 85 -0.22 12.93 12.62
CA GLU A 85 1.22 12.71 12.82
C GLU A 85 1.63 11.22 12.78
N HIS A 86 0.69 10.30 12.93
CA HIS A 86 0.93 8.85 12.92
C HIS A 86 0.52 8.20 11.59
N LEU A 87 -0.22 8.91 10.72
CA LEU A 87 -0.79 8.33 9.50
C LEU A 87 0.28 7.72 8.60
N SER A 88 1.37 8.42 8.33
CA SER A 88 2.47 7.87 7.51
C SER A 88 3.04 6.57 8.10
N ARG A 89 3.22 6.50 9.43
CA ARG A 89 3.74 5.29 10.10
C ARG A 89 2.77 4.13 10.03
N CYS A 90 1.49 4.40 10.28
CA CYS A 90 0.43 3.40 10.16
C CYS A 90 0.30 2.91 8.71
N TRP A 91 0.38 3.79 7.73
CA TRP A 91 0.38 3.40 6.32
C TRP A 91 1.58 2.55 5.93
N ARG A 92 2.77 2.82 6.46
CA ARG A 92 3.94 1.94 6.24
C ARG A 92 3.72 0.53 6.80
N VAL A 93 3.09 0.40 7.97
CA VAL A 93 2.74 -0.91 8.54
C VAL A 93 1.71 -1.62 7.69
N LEU A 94 0.64 -0.91 7.29
CA LEU A 94 -0.39 -1.48 6.43
C LEU A 94 0.20 -1.88 5.08
N ASP A 95 1.05 -1.07 4.47
CA ASP A 95 1.69 -1.33 3.20
C ASP A 95 2.61 -2.56 3.23
N LEU A 96 3.41 -2.70 4.29
CA LEU A 96 4.20 -3.92 4.52
C LEU A 96 3.28 -5.15 4.55
N TRP A 97 2.14 -5.05 5.23
CA TRP A 97 1.19 -6.13 5.35
C TRP A 97 0.43 -6.43 4.04
N LEU A 98 0.09 -5.40 3.27
CA LEU A 98 -0.49 -5.54 1.94
C LEU A 98 0.47 -6.26 1.00
N ALA A 99 1.76 -5.96 1.05
CA ALA A 99 2.77 -6.66 0.25
C ALA A 99 2.90 -8.15 0.63
N GLU A 100 2.70 -8.49 1.91
CA GLU A 100 2.71 -9.88 2.39
C GLU A 100 1.45 -10.65 1.96
N LEU A 101 0.27 -10.00 1.99
CA LEU A 101 -1.00 -10.67 1.69
C LEU A 101 -1.38 -10.65 0.22
N ALA A 102 -1.07 -9.60 -0.54
CA ALA A 102 -1.55 -9.44 -1.91
C ALA A 102 -1.12 -10.61 -2.80
N TRP A 103 -1.98 -10.97 -3.76
CA TRP A 103 -1.62 -11.90 -4.84
C TRP A 103 -0.43 -11.38 -5.66
N GLY A 104 -0.36 -10.06 -5.80
CA GLY A 104 0.81 -9.37 -6.32
C GLY A 104 0.69 -7.86 -6.12
N THR A 105 1.84 -7.20 -6.21
CA THR A 105 1.95 -5.74 -6.11
C THR A 105 2.81 -5.23 -7.25
N THR A 106 2.49 -4.06 -7.80
CA THR A 106 3.36 -3.32 -8.71
C THR A 106 3.38 -1.84 -8.35
N SER A 107 4.50 -1.18 -8.61
CA SER A 107 4.68 0.25 -8.37
C SER A 107 5.08 0.94 -9.68
N LEU A 108 4.36 2.00 -10.01
CA LEU A 108 4.66 2.88 -11.13
C LEU A 108 5.22 4.20 -10.58
N SER A 109 6.33 4.68 -11.15
CA SER A 109 6.87 5.99 -10.79
C SER A 109 6.05 7.09 -11.47
N LEU A 110 5.01 7.57 -10.79
CA LEU A 110 4.05 8.55 -11.29
C LEU A 110 3.85 9.66 -10.26
N GLY A 111 4.48 10.81 -10.50
CA GLY A 111 4.14 12.03 -9.79
C GLY A 111 2.87 12.69 -10.33
N PRO A 112 2.51 13.86 -9.79
CA PRO A 112 1.30 14.60 -10.19
C PRO A 112 1.28 14.99 -11.68
N ASP A 113 2.41 15.42 -12.22
CA ASP A 113 2.46 15.84 -13.63
C ASP A 113 2.50 14.61 -14.55
N GLU A 114 3.23 13.55 -14.14
CA GLU A 114 3.35 12.33 -14.95
C GLU A 114 2.03 11.55 -15.07
N ILE A 115 1.20 11.52 -14.02
CA ILE A 115 -0.12 10.86 -14.11
C ILE A 115 -1.06 11.63 -15.04
N ASP A 116 -1.00 12.97 -15.04
CA ASP A 116 -1.81 13.82 -15.90
C ASP A 116 -1.42 13.65 -17.38
N ASP A 117 -0.12 13.63 -17.64
CA ASP A 117 0.47 13.38 -18.95
C ASP A 117 0.13 11.98 -19.50
N LEU A 118 0.24 10.96 -18.66
CA LEU A 118 -0.11 9.59 -19.03
C LEU A 118 -1.60 9.45 -19.35
N GLU A 119 -2.47 10.03 -18.53
CA GLU A 119 -3.92 10.03 -18.74
C GLU A 119 -4.30 10.73 -20.05
N PHE A 120 -3.63 11.84 -20.38
CA PHE A 120 -3.83 12.52 -21.66
C PHE A 120 -3.43 11.63 -22.84
N ASP A 121 -2.27 10.97 -22.76
CA ASP A 121 -1.80 10.10 -23.84
C ASP A 121 -2.69 8.86 -24.01
N LEU A 122 -3.17 8.27 -22.91
CA LEU A 122 -4.13 7.17 -22.92
C LEU A 122 -5.47 7.58 -23.55
N ALA A 123 -6.00 8.75 -23.17
CA ALA A 123 -7.22 9.29 -23.76
C ALA A 123 -7.05 9.55 -25.27
N ARG A 124 -5.91 10.09 -25.69
CA ARG A 124 -5.56 10.30 -27.11
C ARG A 124 -5.44 8.97 -27.87
N ALA A 125 -4.91 7.92 -27.24
CA ALA A 125 -4.83 6.57 -27.80
C ALA A 125 -6.21 5.88 -27.92
N GLY A 126 -7.23 6.43 -27.25
CA GLY A 126 -8.62 6.02 -27.32
C GLY A 126 -9.14 5.29 -26.08
N LEU A 127 -8.44 5.36 -24.94
CA LEU A 127 -8.92 4.78 -23.69
C LEU A 127 -10.20 5.50 -23.23
N PRO A 128 -11.31 4.79 -22.97
CA PRO A 128 -12.52 5.40 -22.41
C PRO A 128 -12.24 6.04 -21.05
N ALA A 129 -12.81 7.22 -20.81
CA ALA A 129 -12.59 7.97 -19.56
C ALA A 129 -13.08 7.19 -18.33
N GLU A 130 -14.10 6.34 -18.49
CA GLU A 130 -14.59 5.46 -17.44
C GLU A 130 -13.59 4.38 -17.06
N LEU A 131 -12.55 4.11 -17.86
CA LEU A 131 -11.52 3.10 -17.60
C LEU A 131 -10.13 3.73 -17.37
N SER A 132 -10.10 5.03 -17.05
CA SER A 132 -8.90 5.79 -16.70
C SER A 132 -8.21 5.28 -15.42
N LEU A 133 -6.94 5.63 -15.23
CA LEU A 133 -6.18 5.28 -14.02
C LEU A 133 -6.76 5.97 -12.78
N ARG A 134 -7.22 7.21 -12.93
CA ARG A 134 -7.95 7.92 -11.89
C ARG A 134 -9.25 7.21 -11.51
N ARG A 135 -9.88 6.49 -12.45
CA ARG A 135 -11.06 5.69 -12.11
C ARG A 135 -10.69 4.47 -11.25
N LEU A 136 -9.52 3.87 -11.47
CA LEU A 136 -9.02 2.82 -10.58
C LEU A 136 -8.88 3.30 -9.12
N LEU A 137 -8.58 4.59 -8.93
CA LEU A 137 -8.48 5.26 -7.63
C LEU A 137 -9.81 5.77 -7.06
N ALA A 138 -10.93 5.69 -7.79
CA ALA A 138 -12.11 6.48 -7.45
C ALA A 138 -12.99 5.90 -6.33
N GLY A 139 -12.90 4.59 -6.07
CA GLY A 139 -13.67 3.96 -5.00
C GLY A 139 -13.07 4.22 -3.63
N ASP A 140 -13.91 4.43 -2.61
CA ASP A 140 -13.47 4.51 -1.22
C ASP A 140 -13.23 3.08 -0.68
N PRO A 141 -12.03 2.73 -0.19
CA PRO A 141 -11.78 1.43 0.44
C PRO A 141 -12.61 1.19 1.71
N GLN A 142 -13.17 2.24 2.33
CA GLN A 142 -13.93 2.19 3.58
C GLN A 142 -13.17 1.54 4.73
N ILE A 143 -11.86 1.82 4.82
CA ILE A 143 -11.01 1.40 5.93
C ILE A 143 -10.90 2.54 6.97
N PRO A 144 -10.77 2.25 8.26
CA PRO A 144 -10.66 3.26 9.32
C PRO A 144 -9.25 3.88 9.41
N LEU A 145 -8.52 3.94 8.30
CA LEU A 145 -7.24 4.61 8.18
C LEU A 145 -7.32 5.68 7.08
N ARG A 146 -7.31 6.95 7.48
CA ARG A 146 -7.32 8.06 6.54
C ARG A 146 -6.01 8.12 5.75
N PRO A 147 -6.02 8.64 4.51
CA PRO A 147 -4.78 8.84 3.76
C PRO A 147 -3.76 9.71 4.52
N ALA A 148 -2.48 9.37 4.41
CA ALA A 148 -1.38 10.22 4.88
C ALA A 148 -1.36 11.56 4.10
N PRO A 149 -0.66 12.60 4.61
CA PRO A 149 -0.50 13.86 3.88
C PRO A 149 0.01 13.64 2.45
N ASP A 150 -0.63 14.30 1.47
CA ASP A 150 -0.33 14.18 0.04
C ASP A 150 -0.50 12.76 -0.56
N MET A 151 -1.23 11.90 0.14
CA MET A 151 -1.60 10.57 -0.33
C MET A 151 -3.06 10.51 -0.73
N ARG A 152 -3.36 9.69 -1.74
CA ARG A 152 -4.70 9.24 -2.10
C ARG A 152 -4.73 7.72 -2.09
N THR A 153 -5.88 7.19 -1.74
CA THR A 153 -6.13 5.75 -1.69
C THR A 153 -7.43 5.49 -2.37
N GLY A 154 -7.46 4.43 -3.17
CA GLY A 154 -8.64 4.09 -3.93
C GLY A 154 -8.81 2.60 -4.06
N TYR A 155 -10.01 2.23 -4.46
CA TYR A 155 -10.41 0.85 -4.59
C TYR A 155 -11.20 0.65 -5.88
N SER A 156 -10.97 -0.49 -6.54
CA SER A 156 -11.74 -0.91 -7.71
C SER A 156 -12.06 -2.40 -7.64
N ARG A 157 -13.33 -2.71 -7.93
CA ARG A 157 -13.80 -4.09 -7.99
C ARG A 157 -13.16 -4.86 -9.13
N SER A 158 -12.97 -6.16 -8.95
CA SER A 158 -12.42 -7.07 -9.95
C SER A 158 -13.00 -6.88 -11.36
N SER A 159 -14.32 -6.73 -11.49
CA SER A 159 -14.97 -6.51 -12.80
C SER A 159 -14.55 -5.21 -13.50
N HIS A 160 -14.29 -4.14 -12.74
CA HIS A 160 -13.82 -2.88 -13.28
C HIS A 160 -12.37 -2.99 -13.75
N VAL A 161 -11.53 -3.66 -12.95
CA VAL A 161 -10.11 -3.90 -13.23
C VAL A 161 -9.96 -4.74 -14.51
N ALA A 162 -10.75 -5.79 -14.68
CA ALA A 162 -10.77 -6.61 -15.88
C ALA A 162 -11.20 -5.82 -17.13
N ALA A 163 -12.22 -4.97 -17.02
CA ALA A 163 -12.64 -4.10 -18.12
C ALA A 163 -11.55 -3.07 -18.48
N THR A 164 -10.86 -2.51 -17.48
CA THR A 164 -9.72 -1.61 -17.70
C THR A 164 -8.58 -2.33 -18.41
N HIS A 165 -8.25 -3.57 -18.01
CA HIS A 165 -7.25 -4.38 -18.71
C HIS A 165 -7.57 -4.55 -20.19
N GLU A 166 -8.80 -4.99 -20.52
CA GLU A 166 -9.21 -5.23 -21.91
C GLU A 166 -9.10 -3.96 -22.78
N ALA A 167 -9.59 -2.83 -22.25
CA ALA A 167 -9.53 -1.56 -22.97
C ALA A 167 -8.10 -1.05 -23.11
N LEU A 168 -7.29 -1.15 -22.05
CA LEU A 168 -5.90 -0.70 -22.05
C LEU A 168 -5.05 -1.52 -23.04
N SER A 169 -5.21 -2.84 -23.06
CA SER A 169 -4.54 -3.74 -23.99
C SER A 169 -4.86 -3.43 -25.45
N THR A 170 -6.06 -2.93 -25.74
CA THR A 170 -6.46 -2.53 -27.10
C THR A 170 -5.78 -1.25 -27.58
N VAL A 171 -5.42 -0.34 -26.67
CA VAL A 171 -4.85 0.97 -26.99
C VAL A 171 -3.34 1.06 -26.74
N ALA A 172 -2.75 0.11 -26.00
CA ALA A 172 -1.35 0.13 -25.58
C ALA A 172 -0.36 0.39 -26.73
N GLY A 173 -0.57 -0.25 -27.89
CA GLY A 173 0.28 -0.07 -29.07
C GLY A 173 0.15 1.29 -29.79
N ARG A 174 -0.68 2.21 -29.29
CA ARG A 174 -0.89 3.57 -29.84
C ARG A 174 -0.44 4.67 -28.89
N VAL A 175 0.05 4.31 -27.70
CA VAL A 175 0.54 5.26 -26.70
C VAL A 175 1.89 5.81 -27.15
N ASP A 176 2.21 7.04 -26.75
CA ASP A 176 3.49 7.68 -27.02
C ASP A 176 4.67 6.86 -26.46
N GLU A 177 5.79 6.84 -27.20
CA GLU A 177 7.01 6.07 -26.85
C GLU A 177 7.51 6.37 -25.44
N ARG A 178 7.29 7.60 -24.94
CA ARG A 178 7.67 8.01 -23.58
C ARG A 178 6.96 7.22 -22.48
N HIS A 179 5.78 6.68 -22.77
CA HIS A 179 4.93 5.98 -21.80
C HIS A 179 4.80 4.48 -22.06
N THR A 180 5.33 3.96 -23.18
CA THR A 180 5.21 2.55 -23.57
C THR A 180 5.61 1.60 -22.44
N GLY A 181 6.79 1.76 -21.85
CA GLY A 181 7.26 0.84 -20.80
C GLY A 181 6.38 0.85 -19.54
N LEU A 182 5.78 1.99 -19.20
CA LEU A 182 4.86 2.10 -18.07
C LEU A 182 3.53 1.42 -18.38
N VAL A 183 2.98 1.65 -19.58
CA VAL A 183 1.73 1.02 -20.02
C VAL A 183 1.89 -0.48 -20.16
N GLU A 184 3.03 -0.97 -20.68
CA GLU A 184 3.36 -2.40 -20.72
C GLU A 184 3.38 -3.00 -19.31
N GLN A 185 4.09 -2.37 -18.35
CA GLN A 185 4.11 -2.83 -16.96
C GLN A 185 2.70 -2.88 -16.34
N LEU A 186 1.85 -1.90 -16.65
CA LEU A 186 0.48 -1.88 -16.15
C LEU A 186 -0.38 -2.97 -16.81
N VAL A 187 -0.32 -3.13 -18.13
CA VAL A 187 -1.03 -4.18 -18.86
C VAL A 187 -0.63 -5.56 -18.33
N ASP A 188 0.66 -5.81 -18.17
CA ASP A 188 1.17 -7.09 -17.65
C ASP A 188 0.66 -7.38 -16.23
N PHE A 189 0.66 -6.37 -15.36
CA PHE A 189 0.12 -6.53 -14.02
C PHE A 189 -1.39 -6.82 -14.03
N LEU A 190 -2.16 -6.10 -14.85
CA LEU A 190 -3.61 -6.30 -14.95
C LEU A 190 -3.98 -7.62 -15.64
N ALA A 191 -3.14 -8.15 -16.52
CA ALA A 191 -3.27 -9.50 -17.06
C ALA A 191 -3.13 -10.54 -15.93
N ARG A 192 -2.06 -10.44 -15.13
CA ARG A 192 -1.86 -11.31 -13.95
C ARG A 192 -2.97 -11.17 -12.91
N PHE A 193 -3.52 -9.97 -12.75
CA PHE A 193 -4.69 -9.75 -11.90
C PHE A 193 -5.89 -10.61 -12.32
N CYS A 194 -6.14 -10.72 -13.62
CA CYS A 194 -7.21 -11.56 -14.15
C CYS A 194 -6.93 -13.04 -13.87
N GLU A 195 -5.69 -13.49 -14.04
CA GLU A 195 -5.26 -14.87 -13.70
C GLU A 195 -5.50 -15.18 -12.21
N TRP A 196 -5.08 -14.30 -11.30
CA TRP A 196 -5.31 -14.49 -9.85
C TRP A 196 -6.80 -14.53 -9.50
N SER A 197 -7.64 -13.81 -10.24
CA SER A 197 -9.10 -13.83 -10.05
C SER A 197 -9.71 -15.18 -10.41
N GLU A 198 -9.17 -15.86 -11.42
CA GLU A 198 -9.58 -17.20 -11.82
C GLU A 198 -9.04 -18.29 -10.87
N GLU A 199 -7.83 -18.11 -10.33
CA GLU A 199 -7.18 -19.04 -9.40
C GLU A 199 -7.79 -19.02 -7.99
N ALA A 200 -8.32 -17.87 -7.55
CA ALA A 200 -8.76 -17.64 -6.17
C ALA A 200 -9.71 -18.71 -5.60
N PRO A 201 -10.78 -19.16 -6.32
CA PRO A 201 -11.65 -20.22 -5.82
C PRO A 201 -10.91 -21.54 -5.55
N GLY A 202 -9.94 -21.90 -6.38
CA GLY A 202 -9.13 -23.11 -6.22
C GLY A 202 -8.16 -23.05 -5.04
N ALA A 203 -7.70 -21.84 -4.69
CA ALA A 203 -6.85 -21.59 -3.52
C ALA A 203 -7.64 -21.44 -2.20
N GLY A 204 -8.98 -21.43 -2.24
CA GLY A 204 -9.81 -21.20 -1.06
C GLY A 204 -9.68 -19.78 -0.50
N ARG A 205 -9.31 -18.81 -1.34
CA ARG A 205 -9.09 -17.40 -1.00
C ARG A 205 -10.09 -16.54 -1.78
N PRO A 206 -10.57 -15.40 -1.24
CA PRO A 206 -11.40 -14.49 -2.02
C PRO A 206 -10.67 -13.99 -3.27
N ALA A 207 -11.43 -13.77 -4.35
CA ALA A 207 -10.90 -13.14 -5.56
C ALA A 207 -10.36 -11.75 -5.23
N PRO A 208 -9.22 -11.34 -5.80
CA PRO A 208 -8.68 -10.03 -5.55
C PRO A 208 -9.59 -8.95 -6.13
N ASP A 209 -9.62 -7.85 -5.43
CA ASP A 209 -9.93 -6.55 -5.99
C ASP A 209 -8.62 -5.75 -6.10
N LEU A 210 -8.72 -4.51 -6.57
CA LEU A 210 -7.57 -3.63 -6.68
C LEU A 210 -7.62 -2.54 -5.62
N LEU A 211 -6.66 -2.56 -4.69
CA LEU A 211 -6.36 -1.43 -3.83
C LEU A 211 -5.23 -0.62 -4.47
N VAL A 212 -5.43 0.69 -4.58
CA VAL A 212 -4.46 1.62 -5.16
C VAL A 212 -4.03 2.62 -4.10
N VAL A 213 -2.73 2.82 -3.96
CA VAL A 213 -2.13 3.84 -3.10
C VAL A 213 -1.31 4.75 -4.00
N TRP A 214 -1.61 6.04 -3.98
CA TRP A 214 -0.87 7.04 -4.74
C TRP A 214 -0.37 8.15 -3.83
N HIS A 215 0.91 8.49 -3.92
CA HIS A 215 1.47 9.66 -3.24
C HIS A 215 2.36 10.45 -4.18
N ALA A 216 2.33 11.78 -4.03
CA ALA A 216 3.10 12.68 -4.88
C ALA A 216 4.60 12.69 -4.53
N SER A 217 4.95 12.31 -3.31
CA SER A 217 6.31 12.41 -2.77
C SER A 217 6.72 11.13 -2.05
N PRO A 218 7.91 10.58 -2.34
CA PRO A 218 8.40 9.40 -1.62
C PRO A 218 8.57 9.66 -0.13
N ALA A 219 8.69 10.94 0.29
CA ALA A 219 8.74 11.33 1.68
C ALA A 219 7.43 11.06 2.44
N THR A 220 6.29 10.92 1.74
CA THR A 220 4.98 10.67 2.36
C THR A 220 4.98 9.37 3.19
N LEU A 221 5.70 8.34 2.72
CA LEU A 221 5.83 7.02 3.38
C LEU A 221 7.28 6.66 3.74
N ALA A 222 8.19 7.65 3.79
CA ALA A 222 9.61 7.44 4.11
C ALA A 222 9.87 7.10 5.59
#